data_AF-A0A022KWH2-F1
#
_entry.id   AF-A0A022KWH2-F1
#
_cell.length_a   1.000
_cell.length_b   1.000
_cell.length_c   1.000
_cell.angle_alpha   90.00
_cell.angle_beta   90.00
_cell.angle_gamma   90.00
#
_symmetry.space_group_name_H-M   'P 1'
#
loop_
_entity.id
_entity.type
_entity.pdbx_description
1 polymer ?
#
loop_
_entity_poly.entity_id
_entity_poly.type
_entity_poly.pdbx_seq_one_letter_code
_entity_poly.pdbx_strand_id
1 'polypeptide(L)'
;MLASPVSRAAQNGAIASRFAVSSPSSSTVGAAASALPTRPLSEDAWTFGLQADTQWREDRDGENPGTTAFGIQQMVNEQFITKGVDFVVQVGDNVDVEHYTKNGNPDVRTLPIKAQAVQPLYDAGIGFYTLRGNHESSQRAAQEFPVVFPQNLGQGPNPLARATNFSSPSDLLAGLSYSFDVKNLRIIMLDQFRRPDGSGSTNTNIVDQLDWIEERVMGRPEDMHCLVFAHKNLIGQNHVDTLFGSNPGENPEAYDRFIRIMDEGQVPYVIGGHDHVHHRSIITSPDGSSQVEQLIAGSNSHKFYVPKNPSNDQRYGGPSEVVLAQELWTITHYVVTVDGPRLYIDFYSMSTGQDYDNSSLAVTPPESDWYWREQWGYSLNGEAFLVDQGEAYTEVVDEFEGTTASIIAGVNTSTKVDYAGRPMSKEINTGWQSAGKGDNTARLFLWGTATNLQLNDPALEGTWPRNNETDESDPFVLRLSGGPAKGFNASGSYGLATLDADGTWVNAVQTNFGGTARFVRGAYKPGYELGTYGVDPRTKDVWAAINHGGVFAARRGI
;
A
#
# COMPACT_ATOMS: atom_id res chain seq x y z
N MET A 1 -61.28 41.71 12.08
CA MET A 1 -61.42 40.26 11.85
C MET A 1 -60.07 39.76 11.40
N LEU A 2 -59.45 38.92 12.22
CA LEU A 2 -58.09 38.38 12.05
C LEU A 2 -58.13 37.16 11.12
N ALA A 3 -57.21 37.09 10.16
CA ALA A 3 -56.78 35.84 9.55
C ALA A 3 -55.31 35.99 9.12
N SER A 4 -54.45 35.18 9.76
CA SER A 4 -52.99 35.12 9.62
C SER A 4 -52.52 34.56 8.26
N PRO A 5 -51.27 34.84 7.85
CA PRO A 5 -50.63 34.17 6.72
C PRO A 5 -49.91 32.89 7.19
N VAL A 6 -50.08 31.80 6.44
CA VAL A 6 -49.32 30.55 6.59
C VAL A 6 -48.26 30.49 5.49
N SER A 7 -47.01 30.38 5.91
CA SER A 7 -45.82 30.09 5.11
C SER A 7 -45.85 28.68 4.52
N ARG A 8 -45.48 28.51 3.25
CA ARG A 8 -45.13 27.21 2.67
C ARG A 8 -43.63 27.15 2.40
N ALA A 9 -42.93 26.44 3.28
CA ALA A 9 -41.70 25.74 2.96
C ALA A 9 -42.05 24.45 2.19
N ALA A 10 -41.33 24.14 1.11
CA ALA A 10 -41.37 22.87 0.40
C ALA A 10 -39.96 22.27 0.49
N GLN A 11 -39.80 21.22 1.31
CA GLN A 11 -39.66 19.82 0.89
C GLN A 11 -38.24 19.47 0.42
N ASN A 12 -37.30 19.45 1.38
CA ASN A 12 -36.16 18.55 1.35
C ASN A 12 -36.42 17.47 2.42
N GLY A 13 -36.57 16.23 1.99
CA GLY A 13 -36.72 15.10 2.90
C GLY A 13 -37.12 13.84 2.16
N ALA A 14 -36.15 12.91 2.02
CA ALA A 14 -36.31 11.47 2.26
C ALA A 14 -35.21 10.64 1.55
N ILE A 15 -33.94 10.74 1.97
CA ILE A 15 -32.95 9.65 1.86
C ILE A 15 -32.00 9.75 3.06
N ALA A 16 -32.51 9.51 4.27
CA ALA A 16 -31.70 9.43 5.49
C ALA A 16 -32.50 8.69 6.57
N SER A 17 -32.68 7.38 6.40
CA SER A 17 -33.24 6.49 7.43
C SER A 17 -33.32 5.07 6.87
N ARG A 18 -32.19 4.36 6.85
CA ARG A 18 -32.13 2.89 6.70
C ARG A 18 -30.75 2.31 7.06
N PHE A 19 -30.15 2.78 8.15
CA PHE A 19 -29.08 2.04 8.83
C PHE A 19 -29.46 1.89 10.30
N ALA A 20 -30.40 0.98 10.55
CA ALA A 20 -30.65 0.45 11.88
C ALA A 20 -29.88 -0.87 11.97
N VAL A 21 -28.84 -0.86 12.80
CA VAL A 21 -27.97 -2.00 13.09
C VAL A 21 -28.81 -3.13 13.71
N SER A 22 -28.98 -4.23 12.97
CA SER A 22 -29.40 -5.51 13.52
C SER A 22 -28.21 -6.46 13.49
N SER A 23 -27.59 -6.70 14.64
CA SER A 23 -26.54 -7.71 14.78
C SER A 23 -27.13 -9.11 14.56
N PRO A 24 -26.65 -9.92 13.61
CA PRO A 24 -26.96 -11.34 13.59
C PRO A 24 -25.97 -12.07 14.49
N SER A 25 -26.49 -12.68 15.55
CA SER A 25 -25.80 -13.73 16.29
C SER A 25 -25.77 -15.01 15.42
N SER A 26 -24.62 -15.37 14.87
CA SER A 26 -24.40 -16.72 14.35
C SER A 26 -23.18 -17.36 15.01
N SER A 27 -23.46 -18.28 15.93
CA SER A 27 -22.50 -19.24 16.47
C SER A 27 -22.25 -20.34 15.45
N THR A 28 -21.08 -20.34 14.82
CA THR A 28 -20.51 -21.51 14.14
C THR A 28 -19.04 -21.64 14.50
N VAL A 29 -18.65 -22.88 14.79
CA VAL A 29 -17.38 -23.32 15.37
C VAL A 29 -16.19 -22.80 14.54
N GLY A 30 -15.33 -22.03 15.20
CA GLY A 30 -14.22 -21.31 14.57
C GLY A 30 -13.10 -22.23 14.09
N ALA A 31 -12.78 -22.12 12.79
CA ALA A 31 -11.37 -22.15 12.39
C ALA A 31 -10.72 -20.93 13.05
N ALA A 32 -9.57 -21.11 13.70
CA ALA A 32 -8.81 -19.99 14.24
C ALA A 32 -8.58 -18.98 13.11
N ALA A 33 -9.20 -17.81 13.19
CA ALA A 33 -8.81 -16.69 12.36
C ALA A 33 -7.32 -16.48 12.66
N SER A 34 -6.47 -16.64 11.65
CA SER A 34 -5.06 -16.26 11.76
C SER A 34 -5.05 -14.81 12.24
N ALA A 35 -4.55 -14.59 13.45
CA ALA A 35 -4.39 -13.24 13.95
C ALA A 35 -3.47 -12.50 12.97
N LEU A 36 -3.83 -11.27 12.63
CA LEU A 36 -2.96 -10.44 11.79
C LEU A 36 -1.57 -10.35 12.45
N PRO A 37 -0.49 -10.31 11.67
CA PRO A 37 0.85 -10.16 12.24
C PRO A 37 0.89 -8.86 13.07
N THR A 38 0.93 -9.00 14.39
CA THR A 38 0.96 -7.86 15.31
C THR A 38 2.41 -7.41 15.50
N ARG A 39 2.65 -6.12 15.25
CA ARG A 39 3.93 -5.47 15.51
C ARG A 39 3.73 -4.42 16.59
N PRO A 40 4.68 -4.28 17.54
CA PRO A 40 4.57 -3.31 18.60
C PRO A 40 4.81 -1.93 17.97
N LEU A 41 3.78 -1.10 18.01
CA LEU A 41 3.89 0.28 17.58
C LEU A 41 4.59 1.10 18.66
N SER A 42 5.43 2.06 18.27
CA SER A 42 5.83 3.11 19.20
C SER A 42 4.63 4.00 19.55
N GLU A 43 4.73 4.76 20.65
CA GLU A 43 3.68 5.68 21.09
C GLU A 43 3.40 6.78 20.06
N ASP A 44 4.38 7.10 19.20
CA ASP A 44 4.30 8.12 18.17
C ASP A 44 3.89 7.55 16.80
N ALA A 45 3.67 6.23 16.71
CA ALA A 45 3.23 5.60 15.47
C ALA A 45 1.86 6.12 15.05
N TRP A 46 1.65 6.23 13.74
CA TRP A 46 0.43 6.79 13.19
C TRP A 46 0.11 6.22 11.81
N THR A 47 -1.11 6.42 11.33
CA THR A 47 -1.59 5.78 10.10
C THR A 47 -2.28 6.75 9.15
N PHE A 48 -2.23 6.45 7.87
CA PHE A 48 -3.07 7.08 6.85
C PHE A 48 -3.67 6.03 5.90
N GLY A 49 -4.81 6.33 5.31
CA GLY A 49 -5.49 5.48 4.34
C GLY A 49 -5.06 5.76 2.91
N LEU A 50 -5.11 4.75 2.05
CA LEU A 50 -4.86 4.88 0.62
C LEU A 50 -5.93 4.10 -0.18
N GLN A 51 -6.41 4.72 -1.26
CA GLN A 51 -7.34 4.15 -2.24
C GLN A 51 -7.08 4.73 -3.63
N ALA A 52 -7.58 4.07 -4.67
CA ALA A 52 -7.50 4.53 -6.06
C ALA A 52 -8.81 4.29 -6.82
N ASP A 53 -8.97 4.95 -7.96
CA ASP A 53 -9.99 4.70 -8.99
C ASP A 53 -11.42 4.56 -8.46
N THR A 54 -12.18 5.65 -8.46
CA THR A 54 -13.55 5.70 -7.91
C THR A 54 -14.59 6.12 -8.94
N GLN A 55 -14.28 5.90 -10.21
CA GLN A 55 -15.13 6.24 -11.34
C GLN A 55 -16.27 5.24 -11.53
N TRP A 56 -17.46 5.75 -11.87
CA TRP A 56 -18.66 4.96 -12.06
C TRP A 56 -19.41 5.37 -13.32
N ARG A 57 -19.93 4.41 -14.08
CA ARG A 57 -20.52 4.71 -15.39
C ARG A 57 -21.93 5.32 -15.31
N GLU A 58 -22.85 4.63 -14.65
CA GLU A 58 -24.28 4.97 -14.64
C GLU A 58 -24.90 4.66 -13.28
N ASP A 59 -25.73 5.58 -12.78
CA ASP A 59 -26.43 5.45 -11.50
C ASP A 59 -27.71 4.61 -11.65
N ARG A 60 -27.55 3.29 -11.72
CA ARG A 60 -28.67 2.35 -12.00
C ARG A 60 -29.44 1.92 -10.76
N ASP A 61 -28.80 1.97 -9.59
CA ASP A 61 -29.33 1.63 -8.28
C ASP A 61 -29.69 2.87 -7.44
N GLY A 62 -29.30 4.07 -7.88
CA GLY A 62 -29.48 5.31 -7.13
C GLY A 62 -28.40 5.54 -6.07
N GLU A 63 -27.36 4.69 -6.03
CA GLU A 63 -26.27 4.75 -5.06
C GLU A 63 -25.03 5.43 -5.61
N ASN A 64 -24.93 5.67 -6.91
CA ASN A 64 -23.69 6.10 -7.57
C ASN A 64 -23.87 7.38 -8.41
N PRO A 65 -24.32 8.49 -7.78
CA PRO A 65 -24.56 9.75 -8.49
C PRO A 65 -23.26 10.35 -9.02
N GLY A 66 -23.39 11.18 -10.06
CA GLY A 66 -22.27 12.00 -10.52
C GLY A 66 -21.10 11.19 -11.07
N THR A 67 -21.38 10.00 -11.60
CA THR A 67 -20.36 9.10 -12.16
C THR A 67 -19.23 8.77 -11.18
N THR A 68 -19.57 8.76 -9.89
CA THR A 68 -18.70 8.40 -8.78
C THR A 68 -19.19 7.09 -8.19
N ALA A 69 -18.28 6.19 -7.82
CA ALA A 69 -18.55 4.92 -7.14
C ALA A 69 -18.92 5.18 -5.68
N PHE A 70 -19.97 5.98 -5.46
CA PHE A 70 -20.28 6.57 -4.17
C PHE A 70 -20.64 5.49 -3.14
N GLY A 71 -21.35 4.43 -3.52
CA GLY A 71 -21.64 3.30 -2.64
C GLY A 71 -20.37 2.60 -2.14
N ILE A 72 -19.45 2.26 -3.04
CA ILE A 72 -18.15 1.67 -2.69
C ILE A 72 -17.31 2.65 -1.85
N GLN A 73 -17.34 3.95 -2.20
CA GLN A 73 -16.65 4.99 -1.44
C GLN A 73 -17.12 5.02 0.03
N GLN A 74 -18.41 4.83 0.30
CA GLN A 74 -18.90 4.78 1.68
C GLN A 74 -18.34 3.57 2.45
N MET A 75 -18.32 2.39 1.82
CA MET A 75 -17.76 1.18 2.42
C MET A 75 -16.28 1.36 2.77
N VAL A 76 -15.50 1.94 1.85
CA VAL A 76 -14.06 2.21 2.05
C VAL A 76 -13.84 3.30 3.11
N ASN A 77 -14.63 4.37 3.10
CA ASN A 77 -14.54 5.42 4.12
C ASN A 77 -14.78 4.86 5.53
N GLU A 78 -15.73 3.94 5.68
CA GLU A 78 -16.00 3.28 6.97
C GLU A 78 -14.79 2.50 7.48
N GLN A 79 -14.03 1.85 6.60
CA GLN A 79 -12.78 1.18 6.97
C GLN A 79 -11.74 2.18 7.51
N PHE A 80 -11.57 3.31 6.84
CA PHE A 80 -10.63 4.35 7.28
C PHE A 80 -11.05 5.01 8.61
N ILE A 81 -12.34 5.29 8.77
CA ILE A 81 -12.89 5.84 10.02
C ILE A 81 -12.72 4.85 11.16
N THR A 82 -13.04 3.58 10.93
CA THR A 82 -12.91 2.51 11.94
C THR A 82 -11.45 2.33 12.38
N LYS A 83 -10.51 2.46 11.45
CA LYS A 83 -9.07 2.36 11.74
C LYS A 83 -8.47 3.66 12.29
N GLY A 84 -9.24 4.75 12.34
CA GLY A 84 -8.82 6.02 12.95
C GLY A 84 -7.62 6.66 12.25
N VAL A 85 -7.54 6.56 10.93
CA VAL A 85 -6.42 7.12 10.15
C VAL A 85 -6.39 8.65 10.22
N ASP A 86 -5.20 9.26 10.17
CA ASP A 86 -5.05 10.73 10.24
C ASP A 86 -5.57 11.43 8.96
N PHE A 87 -5.32 10.82 7.80
CA PHE A 87 -5.81 11.29 6.49
C PHE A 87 -5.93 10.14 5.50
N VAL A 88 -6.50 10.42 4.33
CA VAL A 88 -6.62 9.49 3.20
C VAL A 88 -6.01 10.10 1.94
N VAL A 89 -5.31 9.29 1.15
CA VAL A 89 -4.87 9.61 -0.22
C VAL A 89 -5.73 8.88 -1.24
N GLN A 90 -6.27 9.62 -2.21
CA GLN A 90 -6.96 9.08 -3.40
C GLN A 90 -6.10 9.28 -4.65
N VAL A 91 -5.73 8.19 -5.31
CA VAL A 91 -4.85 8.18 -6.48
C VAL A 91 -5.64 8.27 -7.79
N GLY A 92 -6.14 9.47 -8.07
CA GLY A 92 -6.78 9.80 -9.34
C GLY A 92 -8.13 9.12 -9.59
N ASP A 93 -8.64 9.37 -10.79
CA ASP A 93 -9.94 8.93 -11.31
C ASP A 93 -11.04 9.04 -10.25
N ASN A 94 -11.27 10.29 -9.87
CA ASN A 94 -12.25 10.67 -8.86
C ASN A 94 -13.69 10.48 -9.37
N VAL A 95 -13.89 10.60 -10.69
CA VAL A 95 -15.18 10.50 -11.39
C VAL A 95 -14.96 9.84 -12.76
N ASP A 96 -16.00 9.32 -13.43
CA ASP A 96 -15.85 8.77 -14.81
C ASP A 96 -15.92 9.85 -15.87
N VAL A 97 -16.71 10.90 -15.65
CA VAL A 97 -16.77 12.05 -16.56
C VAL A 97 -16.90 13.31 -15.75
N GLU A 98 -16.35 14.41 -16.26
CA GLU A 98 -16.35 15.68 -15.54
C GLU A 98 -17.73 16.38 -15.49
N HIS A 99 -18.67 15.94 -16.32
CA HIS A 99 -20.04 16.43 -16.34
C HIS A 99 -21.01 15.33 -16.78
N TYR A 100 -22.22 15.36 -16.26
CA TYR A 100 -23.28 14.43 -16.67
C TYR A 100 -24.64 15.12 -16.78
N THR A 101 -25.57 14.45 -17.46
CA THR A 101 -26.95 14.93 -17.55
C THR A 101 -27.76 14.45 -16.34
N LYS A 102 -28.29 15.38 -15.54
CA LYS A 102 -29.19 15.08 -14.41
C LYS A 102 -30.53 15.80 -14.59
N ASN A 103 -31.64 15.07 -14.57
CA ASN A 103 -32.99 15.64 -14.67
C ASN A 103 -33.18 16.62 -15.85
N GLY A 104 -32.55 16.33 -17.00
CA GLY A 104 -32.59 17.19 -18.18
C GLY A 104 -31.63 18.39 -18.16
N ASN A 105 -30.83 18.59 -17.10
CA ASN A 105 -29.72 19.53 -17.09
C ASN A 105 -28.45 18.85 -17.60
N PRO A 106 -27.89 19.23 -18.77
CA PRO A 106 -26.83 18.49 -19.44
C PRO A 106 -25.39 18.75 -18.93
N ASP A 107 -25.16 19.66 -17.97
CA ASP A 107 -23.80 20.04 -17.53
C ASP A 107 -23.66 20.09 -15.99
N VAL A 108 -24.19 19.09 -15.29
CA VAL A 108 -23.95 18.98 -13.84
C VAL A 108 -22.52 18.49 -13.63
N ARG A 109 -21.69 19.31 -12.96
CA ARG A 109 -20.31 18.96 -12.62
C ARG A 109 -20.26 17.86 -11.57
N THR A 110 -19.33 16.92 -11.75
CA THR A 110 -19.24 15.68 -10.98
C THR A 110 -18.24 15.75 -9.83
N LEU A 111 -17.17 16.55 -9.96
CA LEU A 111 -16.18 16.73 -8.88
C LEU A 111 -16.80 17.21 -7.55
N PRO A 112 -17.77 18.15 -7.53
CA PRO A 112 -18.47 18.50 -6.29
C PRO A 112 -19.25 17.34 -5.66
N ILE A 113 -19.66 16.33 -6.44
CA ILE A 113 -20.32 15.12 -5.92
C ILE A 113 -19.29 14.18 -5.29
N LYS A 114 -18.09 14.05 -5.87
CA LYS A 114 -16.97 13.37 -5.18
C LYS A 114 -16.65 14.02 -3.85
N ALA A 115 -16.61 15.36 -3.77
CA ALA A 115 -16.40 16.06 -2.51
C ALA A 115 -17.48 15.74 -1.45
N GLN A 116 -18.73 15.50 -1.87
CA GLN A 116 -19.79 15.02 -0.97
C GLN A 116 -19.55 13.57 -0.53
N ALA A 117 -19.05 12.71 -1.42
CA ALA A 117 -18.78 11.30 -1.11
C ALA A 117 -17.71 11.13 -0.02
N VAL A 118 -16.79 12.09 0.13
CA VAL A 118 -15.72 12.07 1.14
C VAL A 118 -16.05 12.90 2.38
N GLN A 119 -17.23 13.55 2.44
CA GLN A 119 -17.65 14.33 3.60
C GLN A 119 -17.61 13.55 4.93
N PRO A 120 -17.98 12.25 5.00
CA PRO A 120 -17.87 11.48 6.23
C PRO A 120 -16.45 11.41 6.81
N LEU A 121 -15.41 11.46 5.97
CA LEU A 121 -14.02 11.53 6.43
C LEU A 121 -13.75 12.86 7.15
N TYR A 122 -14.15 13.98 6.54
CA TYR A 122 -14.00 15.30 7.15
C TYR A 122 -14.78 15.43 8.45
N ASP A 123 -16.00 14.87 8.50
CA ASP A 123 -16.84 14.86 9.70
C ASP A 123 -16.19 14.04 10.83
N ALA A 124 -15.41 13.02 10.49
CA ALA A 124 -14.58 12.25 11.42
C ALA A 124 -13.24 12.92 11.77
N GLY A 125 -12.93 14.10 11.22
CA GLY A 125 -11.68 14.81 11.44
C GLY A 125 -10.50 14.32 10.59
N ILE A 126 -10.78 13.47 9.59
CA ILE A 126 -9.79 12.84 8.71
C ILE A 126 -9.57 13.71 7.48
N GLY A 127 -8.31 14.03 7.17
CA GLY A 127 -7.96 14.77 5.94
C GLY A 127 -8.15 13.91 4.68
N PHE A 128 -8.37 14.55 3.52
CA PHE A 128 -8.48 13.85 2.24
C PHE A 128 -7.67 14.56 1.17
N TYR A 129 -6.63 13.91 0.65
CA TYR A 129 -5.76 14.44 -0.39
C TYR A 129 -5.92 13.63 -1.67
N THR A 130 -5.99 14.31 -2.80
CA THR A 130 -6.19 13.63 -4.09
C THR A 130 -5.44 14.31 -5.22
N LEU A 131 -5.17 13.56 -6.27
CA LEU A 131 -4.64 14.04 -7.54
C LEU A 131 -5.63 13.71 -8.67
N ARG A 132 -5.44 14.32 -9.85
CA ARG A 132 -6.29 14.06 -11.03
C ARG A 132 -5.92 12.74 -11.67
N GLY A 133 -6.91 12.03 -12.23
CA GLY A 133 -6.67 10.95 -13.18
C GLY A 133 -6.99 11.33 -14.63
N ASN A 134 -6.93 10.35 -15.54
CA ASN A 134 -7.22 10.63 -16.95
C ASN A 134 -8.68 11.00 -17.18
N HIS A 135 -9.58 10.63 -16.27
CA HIS A 135 -10.98 11.05 -16.30
C HIS A 135 -11.21 12.52 -15.83
N GLU A 136 -10.18 13.15 -15.24
CA GLU A 136 -10.13 14.58 -14.90
C GLU A 136 -9.09 15.35 -15.73
N SER A 137 -8.78 14.85 -16.93
CA SER A 137 -7.63 15.31 -17.70
C SER A 137 -7.79 16.66 -18.40
N SER A 138 -8.98 17.27 -18.40
CA SER A 138 -9.23 18.49 -19.17
C SER A 138 -8.68 19.76 -18.50
N GLN A 139 -8.61 20.84 -19.28
CA GLN A 139 -8.33 22.18 -18.77
C GLN A 139 -9.39 22.64 -17.74
N ARG A 140 -10.66 22.28 -17.96
CA ARG A 140 -11.76 22.71 -17.07
C ARG A 140 -11.64 22.03 -15.71
N ALA A 141 -11.34 20.72 -15.69
CA ALA A 141 -11.03 20.02 -14.45
C ALA A 141 -9.79 20.61 -13.76
N ALA A 142 -8.73 20.95 -14.50
CA ALA A 142 -7.53 21.58 -13.91
C ALA A 142 -7.84 22.88 -13.15
N GLN A 143 -8.80 23.68 -13.64
CA GLN A 143 -9.24 24.91 -12.98
C GLN A 143 -10.15 24.64 -11.78
N GLU A 144 -11.01 23.62 -11.87
CA GLU A 144 -12.00 23.26 -10.86
C GLU A 144 -11.40 22.50 -9.68
N PHE A 145 -10.41 21.65 -9.92
CA PHE A 145 -9.90 20.68 -8.95
C PHE A 145 -9.37 21.35 -7.67
N PRO A 146 -8.52 22.40 -7.71
CA PRO A 146 -8.06 23.08 -6.50
C PRO A 146 -9.16 23.87 -5.77
N VAL A 147 -10.26 24.20 -6.45
CA VAL A 147 -11.43 24.86 -5.83
C VAL A 147 -12.29 23.85 -5.07
N VAL A 148 -12.47 22.66 -5.63
CA VAL A 148 -13.24 21.57 -5.00
C VAL A 148 -12.45 20.94 -3.85
N PHE A 149 -11.13 20.85 -3.99
CA PHE A 149 -10.21 20.25 -3.01
C PHE A 149 -9.17 21.27 -2.53
N PRO A 150 -9.58 22.33 -1.81
CA PRO A 150 -8.68 23.40 -1.38
C PRO A 150 -7.60 22.93 -0.39
N GLN A 151 -7.78 21.77 0.25
CA GLN A 151 -6.77 21.18 1.11
C GLN A 151 -5.49 20.79 0.36
N ASN A 152 -5.56 20.54 -0.96
CA ASN A 152 -4.38 20.34 -1.80
C ASN A 152 -3.47 21.61 -1.84
N LEU A 153 -4.02 22.77 -1.51
CA LEU A 153 -3.32 24.04 -1.38
C LEU A 153 -2.93 24.36 0.08
N GLY A 154 -3.22 23.46 1.03
CA GLY A 154 -3.13 23.73 2.46
C GLY A 154 -4.22 24.70 2.96
N GLN A 155 -5.38 24.72 2.31
CA GLN A 155 -6.47 25.67 2.58
C GLN A 155 -7.82 24.97 2.80
N GLY A 156 -8.84 25.79 3.06
CA GLY A 156 -10.22 25.33 3.16
C GLY A 156 -10.66 25.00 4.59
N PRO A 157 -11.96 24.71 4.78
CA PRO A 157 -12.53 24.40 6.08
C PRO A 157 -12.29 22.95 6.53
N ASN A 158 -11.83 22.08 5.61
CA ASN A 158 -11.64 20.66 5.86
C ASN A 158 -10.35 20.41 6.66
N PRO A 159 -10.27 19.33 7.46
CA PRO A 159 -9.06 18.98 8.21
C PRO A 159 -7.85 18.82 7.30
N LEU A 160 -6.76 19.52 7.64
CA LEU A 160 -5.46 19.34 6.97
C LEU A 160 -4.65 18.18 7.55
N ALA A 161 -5.14 17.44 8.55
CA ALA A 161 -4.37 16.42 9.27
C ALA A 161 -2.99 16.93 9.77
N ARG A 162 -2.92 18.22 10.13
CA ARG A 162 -1.68 18.94 10.50
C ARG A 162 -0.62 18.98 9.38
N ALA A 163 -1.04 18.85 8.12
CA ALA A 163 -0.15 19.00 6.98
C ALA A 163 0.45 20.41 6.93
N THR A 164 1.71 20.47 6.53
CA THR A 164 2.50 21.70 6.41
C THR A 164 3.38 21.63 5.16
N ASN A 165 4.21 22.66 4.94
CA ASN A 165 5.22 22.68 3.88
C ASN A 165 4.67 22.41 2.46
N PHE A 166 3.50 22.98 2.17
CA PHE A 166 2.90 22.89 0.85
C PHE A 166 3.80 23.57 -0.21
N SER A 167 4.09 22.86 -1.30
CA SER A 167 4.90 23.36 -2.42
C SER A 167 4.40 22.77 -3.73
N SER A 168 4.56 23.52 -4.82
CA SER A 168 4.21 23.12 -6.19
C SER A 168 5.29 23.62 -7.16
N PRO A 169 5.46 22.96 -8.33
CA PRO A 169 6.50 23.34 -9.30
C PRO A 169 6.28 24.72 -9.92
N SER A 170 5.04 25.24 -9.88
CA SER A 170 4.69 26.61 -10.27
C SER A 170 3.30 26.97 -9.75
N ASP A 171 2.94 28.25 -9.78
CA ASP A 171 1.58 28.73 -9.48
C ASP A 171 0.52 28.09 -10.40
N LEU A 172 0.90 27.74 -11.64
CA LEU A 172 0.00 27.10 -12.62
C LEU A 172 -0.39 25.67 -12.21
N LEU A 173 0.43 25.00 -11.40
CA LEU A 173 0.22 23.63 -10.95
C LEU A 173 -0.14 23.55 -9.46
N ALA A 174 -0.36 24.68 -8.80
CA ALA A 174 -0.76 24.74 -7.39
C ALA A 174 -2.04 23.92 -7.14
N GLY A 175 -1.96 22.94 -6.23
CA GLY A 175 -3.08 22.03 -5.89
C GLY A 175 -3.36 20.94 -6.92
N LEU A 176 -2.55 20.87 -7.98
CA LEU A 176 -2.58 19.83 -9.02
C LEU A 176 -1.36 18.91 -8.91
N SER A 177 -0.16 19.47 -9.09
CA SER A 177 1.10 18.83 -8.67
C SER A 177 1.59 19.55 -7.43
N TYR A 178 1.67 18.83 -6.32
CA TYR A 178 1.93 19.45 -5.02
C TYR A 178 2.61 18.46 -4.07
N SER A 179 3.34 18.99 -3.11
CA SER A 179 3.92 18.24 -2.02
C SER A 179 3.51 18.84 -0.69
N PHE A 180 3.47 18.03 0.35
CA PHE A 180 3.22 18.47 1.72
C PHE A 180 3.82 17.48 2.71
N ASP A 181 4.00 17.95 3.94
CA ASP A 181 4.61 17.20 5.03
C ASP A 181 3.56 16.93 6.12
N VAL A 182 3.42 15.68 6.55
CA VAL A 182 2.65 15.29 7.74
C VAL A 182 3.58 14.52 8.67
N LYS A 183 3.82 15.08 9.86
CA LYS A 183 4.75 14.50 10.85
C LYS A 183 6.11 14.20 10.18
N ASN A 184 6.54 12.94 10.14
CA ASN A 184 7.79 12.47 9.53
C ASN A 184 7.61 11.87 8.12
N LEU A 185 6.57 12.26 7.39
CA LEU A 185 6.32 11.82 6.02
C LEU A 185 6.13 13.01 5.07
N ARG A 186 6.87 13.01 3.96
CA ARG A 186 6.62 13.86 2.80
C ARG A 186 5.80 13.11 1.76
N ILE A 187 4.77 13.76 1.26
CA ILE A 187 3.95 13.26 0.14
C ILE A 187 4.17 14.17 -1.05
N ILE A 188 4.36 13.58 -2.23
CA ILE A 188 4.46 14.29 -3.51
C ILE A 188 3.39 13.73 -4.45
N MET A 189 2.49 14.59 -4.90
CA MET A 189 1.39 14.29 -5.81
C MET A 189 1.72 14.87 -7.19
N LEU A 190 1.66 14.04 -8.22
CA LEU A 190 2.07 14.38 -9.58
C LEU A 190 0.87 14.42 -10.51
N ASP A 191 0.78 15.47 -11.31
CA ASP A 191 -0.25 15.66 -12.33
C ASP A 191 0.39 15.87 -13.70
N GLN A 192 0.09 14.98 -14.65
CA GLN A 192 0.58 15.04 -16.02
C GLN A 192 -0.45 15.59 -17.01
N PHE A 193 -1.68 15.92 -16.59
CA PHE A 193 -2.76 16.21 -17.53
C PHE A 193 -2.76 17.65 -18.05
N ARG A 194 -3.77 18.02 -18.85
CA ARG A 194 -3.89 19.36 -19.45
C ARG A 194 -3.87 20.42 -18.34
N ARG A 195 -3.07 21.48 -18.52
CA ARG A 195 -2.90 22.55 -17.52
C ARG A 195 -4.08 23.53 -17.49
N PRO A 196 -4.26 24.32 -16.42
CA PRO A 196 -5.34 25.32 -16.31
C PRO A 196 -5.37 26.39 -17.40
N ASP A 197 -4.22 26.76 -17.94
CA ASP A 197 -4.09 27.70 -19.06
C ASP A 197 -4.32 27.04 -20.43
N GLY A 198 -4.54 25.73 -20.46
CA GLY A 198 -4.70 24.94 -21.67
C GLY A 198 -3.37 24.65 -22.36
N SER A 199 -2.23 24.77 -21.70
CA SER A 199 -0.93 24.34 -22.24
C SER A 199 -0.64 22.87 -21.88
N GLY A 200 0.45 22.36 -22.47
CA GLY A 200 0.97 21.03 -22.17
C GLY A 200 0.29 19.86 -22.90
N SER A 201 0.93 18.70 -22.80
CA SER A 201 0.52 17.41 -23.34
C SER A 201 0.64 16.33 -22.27
N THR A 202 -0.37 15.46 -22.16
CA THR A 202 -0.44 14.37 -21.18
C THR A 202 0.82 13.50 -21.16
N ASN A 203 1.47 13.34 -22.31
CA ASN A 203 2.61 12.44 -22.47
C ASN A 203 3.96 13.08 -22.08
N THR A 204 4.03 14.40 -21.89
CA THR A 204 5.32 15.10 -21.64
C THR A 204 5.26 16.08 -20.48
N ASN A 205 4.08 16.34 -19.92
CA ASN A 205 3.89 17.35 -18.87
C ASN A 205 4.57 17.04 -17.55
N ILE A 206 5.00 15.79 -17.32
CA ILE A 206 5.79 15.45 -16.14
C ILE A 206 7.27 15.87 -16.30
N VAL A 207 7.77 15.98 -17.53
CA VAL A 207 9.19 16.18 -17.83
C VAL A 207 9.71 17.51 -17.29
N ASP A 208 8.93 18.59 -17.39
CA ASP A 208 9.31 19.91 -16.87
C ASP A 208 9.07 20.08 -15.36
N GLN A 209 8.58 19.03 -14.68
CA GLN A 209 8.42 19.01 -13.22
C GLN A 209 9.59 18.31 -12.52
N LEU A 210 10.49 17.63 -13.25
CA LEU A 210 11.55 16.80 -12.68
C LEU A 210 12.51 17.58 -11.76
N ASP A 211 12.81 18.84 -12.06
CA ASP A 211 13.66 19.68 -11.20
C ASP A 211 13.02 19.90 -9.81
N TRP A 212 11.71 20.20 -9.79
CA TRP A 212 10.97 20.36 -8.54
C TRP A 212 10.81 19.03 -7.81
N ILE A 213 10.56 17.93 -8.52
CA ILE A 213 10.48 16.59 -7.91
C ILE A 213 11.82 16.25 -7.22
N GLU A 214 12.94 16.46 -7.90
CA GLU A 214 14.29 16.27 -7.34
C GLU A 214 14.52 17.15 -6.11
N GLU A 215 14.14 18.44 -6.17
CA GLU A 215 14.21 19.33 -5.00
C GLU A 215 13.38 18.81 -3.82
N ARG A 216 12.16 18.33 -4.06
CA ARG A 216 11.26 17.84 -3.00
C ARG A 216 11.75 16.54 -2.38
N VAL A 217 12.23 15.61 -3.20
CA VAL A 217 12.76 14.32 -2.77
C VAL A 217 14.08 14.52 -2.02
N MET A 218 15.05 15.21 -2.61
CA MET A 218 16.40 15.35 -2.06
C MET A 218 16.46 16.37 -0.91
N GLY A 219 15.57 17.36 -0.89
CA GLY A 219 15.52 18.42 0.11
C GLY A 219 14.74 18.05 1.38
N ARG A 220 14.56 16.77 1.69
CA ARG A 220 13.89 16.33 2.92
C ARG A 220 14.90 16.02 4.04
N PRO A 221 14.51 16.13 5.32
CA PRO A 221 15.32 15.63 6.43
C PRO A 221 15.60 14.12 6.29
N GLU A 222 16.76 13.66 6.78
CA GLU A 222 17.18 12.25 6.69
C GLU A 222 16.21 11.29 7.42
N ASP A 223 15.56 11.76 8.49
CA ASP A 223 14.59 11.01 9.28
C ASP A 223 13.16 11.08 8.73
N MET A 224 12.99 11.62 7.52
CA MET A 224 11.70 11.81 6.88
C MET A 224 11.47 10.81 5.74
N HIS A 225 10.37 10.08 5.83
CA HIS A 225 9.88 9.25 4.74
C HIS A 225 9.43 10.12 3.56
N CYS A 226 9.45 9.55 2.36
CA CYS A 226 8.89 10.20 1.17
C CYS A 226 8.06 9.19 0.38
N LEU A 227 6.87 9.57 -0.08
CA LEU A 227 6.05 8.77 -0.98
C LEU A 227 5.63 9.63 -2.18
N VAL A 228 5.69 9.05 -3.37
CA VAL A 228 5.36 9.73 -4.62
C VAL A 228 4.14 9.08 -5.24
N PHE A 229 3.16 9.89 -5.62
CA PHE A 229 1.90 9.46 -6.18
C PHE A 229 1.71 10.08 -7.56
N ALA A 230 1.31 9.28 -8.54
CA ALA A 230 0.93 9.72 -9.87
C ALA A 230 -0.22 8.84 -10.33
N HIS A 231 -1.23 9.37 -11.03
CA HIS A 231 -2.35 8.50 -11.42
C HIS A 231 -1.93 7.38 -12.38
N LYS A 232 -1.19 7.74 -13.45
CA LYS A 232 -0.68 6.74 -14.39
C LYS A 232 0.56 6.07 -13.85
N ASN A 233 0.65 4.79 -14.14
CA ASN A 233 1.72 3.92 -13.73
C ASN A 233 3.04 4.25 -14.46
N LEU A 234 4.16 3.83 -13.88
CA LEU A 234 5.42 3.66 -14.59
C LEU A 234 5.22 2.58 -15.66
N ILE A 235 4.88 1.34 -15.25
CA ILE A 235 4.48 0.28 -16.18
C ILE A 235 3.06 -0.16 -15.82
N GLY A 236 2.10 0.11 -16.72
CA GLY A 236 0.74 -0.41 -16.62
C GLY A 236 0.68 -1.91 -16.92
N GLN A 237 -0.32 -2.61 -16.39
CA GLN A 237 -0.58 -4.02 -16.60
C GLN A 237 -1.60 -4.24 -17.75
N ASN A 238 -2.65 -3.42 -17.82
CA ASN A 238 -3.61 -3.37 -18.91
C ASN A 238 -3.40 -2.15 -19.81
N HIS A 239 -3.32 -0.94 -19.25
CA HIS A 239 -3.17 0.27 -20.06
C HIS A 239 -1.75 0.38 -20.60
N VAL A 240 -1.59 0.98 -21.79
CA VAL A 240 -0.26 1.14 -22.41
C VAL A 240 0.39 2.42 -21.94
N ASP A 241 -0.39 3.49 -21.83
CA ASP A 241 0.07 4.80 -21.45
C ASP A 241 0.53 4.87 -20.00
N THR A 242 1.52 5.72 -19.77
CA THR A 242 2.29 5.78 -18.53
C THR A 242 2.47 7.22 -18.09
N LEU A 243 3.11 7.42 -16.94
CA LEU A 243 3.51 8.74 -16.46
C LEU A 243 4.34 9.52 -17.49
N PHE A 244 5.17 8.80 -18.24
CA PHE A 244 6.14 9.37 -19.17
C PHE A 244 5.76 9.27 -20.64
N GLY A 245 4.56 8.79 -20.99
CA GLY A 245 4.20 8.75 -22.41
C GLY A 245 2.96 7.95 -22.77
N SER A 246 2.79 7.75 -24.07
CA SER A 246 1.74 6.87 -24.61
C SER A 246 2.07 5.38 -24.45
N ASN A 247 3.31 5.06 -24.09
CA ASN A 247 3.84 3.72 -23.79
C ASN A 247 5.12 3.84 -22.93
N PRO A 248 5.57 2.77 -22.23
CA PRO A 248 6.74 2.84 -21.35
C PRO A 248 8.08 3.10 -22.06
N GLY A 249 8.15 2.90 -23.39
CA GLY A 249 9.35 3.20 -24.18
C GLY A 249 9.53 4.67 -24.56
N GLU A 250 8.58 5.54 -24.23
CA GLU A 250 8.66 6.98 -24.52
C GLU A 250 9.40 7.76 -23.42
N ASN A 251 10.04 8.87 -23.83
CA ASN A 251 10.81 9.77 -22.98
C ASN A 251 11.84 9.06 -22.07
N PRO A 252 12.69 8.16 -22.60
CA PRO A 252 13.58 7.33 -21.79
C PRO A 252 14.51 8.14 -20.89
N GLU A 253 15.07 9.26 -21.37
CA GLU A 253 15.94 10.12 -20.55
C GLU A 253 15.23 10.73 -19.33
N ALA A 254 13.95 11.10 -19.49
CA ALA A 254 13.14 11.61 -18.38
C ALA A 254 12.77 10.48 -17.41
N TYR A 255 12.56 9.29 -17.95
CA TYR A 255 12.29 8.07 -17.19
C TYR A 255 13.49 7.66 -16.32
N ASP A 256 14.68 7.57 -16.94
CA ASP A 256 15.95 7.31 -16.27
C ASP A 256 16.18 8.33 -15.15
N ARG A 257 16.00 9.63 -15.47
CA ARG A 257 16.16 10.70 -14.48
C ARG A 257 15.17 10.54 -13.32
N PHE A 258 13.91 10.23 -13.59
CA PHE A 258 12.91 10.08 -12.53
C PHE A 258 13.22 8.91 -11.61
N ILE A 259 13.51 7.73 -12.16
CA ILE A 259 13.84 6.56 -11.33
C ILE A 259 15.14 6.82 -10.56
N ARG A 260 16.15 7.46 -11.15
CA ARG A 260 17.36 7.87 -10.42
C ARG A 260 17.04 8.80 -9.24
N ILE A 261 16.14 9.77 -9.41
CA ILE A 261 15.71 10.65 -8.30
C ILE A 261 15.05 9.81 -7.19
N MET A 262 14.23 8.82 -7.54
CA MET A 262 13.60 7.95 -6.55
C MET A 262 14.64 7.11 -5.81
N ASP A 263 15.57 6.49 -6.54
CA ASP A 263 16.58 5.57 -6.01
C ASP A 263 17.62 6.28 -5.13
N GLU A 264 18.32 7.29 -5.67
CA GLU A 264 19.26 8.12 -4.91
C GLU A 264 18.57 8.83 -3.74
N GLY A 265 17.30 9.16 -3.94
CA GLY A 265 16.45 9.77 -2.96
C GLY A 265 15.83 8.78 -2.00
N GLN A 266 16.12 7.48 -2.02
CA GLN A 266 15.54 6.46 -1.15
C GLN A 266 14.00 6.57 -1.02
N VAL A 267 13.32 6.85 -2.13
CA VAL A 267 11.86 6.80 -2.22
C VAL A 267 11.47 5.33 -2.40
N PRO A 268 10.75 4.73 -1.44
CA PRO A 268 10.42 3.31 -1.48
C PRO A 268 9.42 2.98 -2.58
N TYR A 269 8.43 3.86 -2.80
CA TYR A 269 7.23 3.56 -3.56
C TYR A 269 6.84 4.74 -4.45
N VAL A 270 6.62 4.44 -5.72
CA VAL A 270 5.83 5.27 -6.64
C VAL A 270 4.46 4.60 -6.78
N ILE A 271 3.42 5.30 -6.34
CA ILE A 271 2.08 4.73 -6.18
C ILE A 271 1.14 5.30 -7.26
N GLY A 272 0.57 4.39 -8.06
CA GLY A 272 -0.39 4.68 -9.11
C GLY A 272 -1.76 4.04 -8.94
N GLY A 273 -2.65 4.32 -9.86
CA GLY A 273 -3.98 3.71 -10.00
C GLY A 273 -4.18 3.25 -11.44
N HIS A 274 -5.24 3.72 -12.11
CA HIS A 274 -5.45 3.66 -13.56
C HIS A 274 -5.72 2.26 -14.15
N ASP A 275 -5.01 1.24 -13.68
CA ASP A 275 -5.03 -0.12 -14.21
C ASP A 275 -5.95 -1.06 -13.43
N HIS A 276 -6.57 -0.58 -12.35
CA HIS A 276 -7.65 -1.25 -11.64
C HIS A 276 -7.28 -2.67 -11.17
N VAL A 277 -6.03 -2.86 -10.79
CA VAL A 277 -5.46 -4.11 -10.28
C VAL A 277 -4.54 -3.76 -9.12
N HIS A 278 -4.49 -4.60 -8.10
CA HIS A 278 -3.40 -4.52 -7.14
C HIS A 278 -2.18 -5.20 -7.76
N HIS A 279 -1.11 -4.44 -7.97
CA HIS A 279 0.13 -4.97 -8.52
C HIS A 279 1.34 -4.28 -7.91
N ARG A 280 2.30 -5.06 -7.45
CA ARG A 280 3.60 -4.57 -6.96
C ARG A 280 4.71 -5.11 -7.83
N SER A 281 5.61 -4.23 -8.24
CA SER A 281 6.78 -4.59 -9.04
C SER A 281 7.97 -3.67 -8.78
N ILE A 282 9.18 -4.21 -8.87
CA ILE A 282 10.40 -3.39 -8.94
C ILE A 282 10.57 -2.96 -10.39
N ILE A 283 10.62 -1.65 -10.61
CA ILE A 283 10.86 -1.05 -11.92
C ILE A 283 12.33 -0.68 -12.03
N THR A 284 13.02 -1.23 -13.03
CA THR A 284 14.39 -0.83 -13.38
C THR A 284 14.34 0.20 -14.51
N SER A 285 15.15 1.25 -14.40
CA SER A 285 15.27 2.29 -15.43
C SER A 285 15.66 1.71 -16.80
N PRO A 286 15.26 2.35 -17.91
CA PRO A 286 15.70 1.96 -19.26
C PRO A 286 17.21 1.74 -19.41
N ASP A 287 18.04 2.52 -18.72
CA ASP A 287 19.50 2.38 -18.72
C ASP A 287 20.04 1.27 -17.78
N GLY A 288 19.18 0.65 -16.98
CA GLY A 288 19.54 -0.43 -16.05
C GLY A 288 20.25 0.03 -14.77
N SER A 289 20.34 1.34 -14.50
CA SER A 289 21.18 1.88 -13.45
C SER A 289 20.48 2.14 -12.11
N SER A 290 19.16 2.32 -12.12
CA SER A 290 18.38 2.73 -10.95
C SER A 290 17.10 1.91 -10.85
N GLN A 291 16.55 1.79 -9.64
CA GLN A 291 15.32 1.05 -9.39
C GLN A 291 14.38 1.73 -8.39
N VAL A 292 13.08 1.42 -8.49
CA VAL A 292 12.06 1.83 -7.51
C VAL A 292 10.93 0.83 -7.50
N GLU A 293 10.31 0.58 -6.34
CA GLU A 293 9.07 -0.20 -6.31
C GLU A 293 7.90 0.66 -6.81
N GLN A 294 7.12 0.09 -7.71
CA GLN A 294 5.81 0.59 -8.09
C GLN A 294 4.72 -0.19 -7.35
N LEU A 295 3.75 0.54 -6.78
CA LEU A 295 2.45 0.00 -6.41
C LEU A 295 1.40 0.55 -7.39
N ILE A 296 0.77 -0.32 -8.16
CA ILE A 296 -0.53 -0.03 -8.75
C ILE A 296 -1.57 -0.37 -7.68
N ALA A 297 -2.19 0.67 -7.11
CA ALA A 297 -3.22 0.51 -6.12
C ALA A 297 -4.49 -0.06 -6.77
N GLY A 298 -5.13 -1.00 -6.08
CA GLY A 298 -6.34 -1.65 -6.55
C GLY A 298 -7.51 -0.68 -6.69
N SER A 299 -8.50 -1.13 -7.45
CA SER A 299 -9.63 -0.30 -7.88
C SER A 299 -10.74 -0.23 -6.82
N ASN A 300 -11.37 0.93 -6.70
CA ASN A 300 -12.67 1.10 -6.06
C ASN A 300 -13.73 1.57 -7.07
N SER A 301 -13.54 1.15 -8.32
CA SER A 301 -14.32 1.53 -9.50
C SER A 301 -15.43 0.52 -9.79
N HIS A 302 -16.14 0.75 -10.89
CA HIS A 302 -16.96 -0.27 -11.52
C HIS A 302 -16.17 -1.23 -12.42
N LYS A 303 -14.97 -0.88 -12.90
CA LYS A 303 -14.19 -1.71 -13.85
C LYS A 303 -13.05 -2.44 -13.15
N PHE A 304 -12.76 -3.66 -13.56
CA PHE A 304 -11.60 -4.42 -13.10
C PHE A 304 -10.92 -5.06 -14.30
N TYR A 305 -9.67 -4.66 -14.57
CA TYR A 305 -8.98 -5.05 -15.80
C TYR A 305 -8.21 -6.36 -15.65
N VAL A 306 -7.93 -6.97 -16.79
CA VAL A 306 -7.06 -8.13 -16.91
C VAL A 306 -5.71 -7.68 -17.50
N PRO A 307 -4.56 -8.05 -16.89
CA PRO A 307 -3.25 -7.73 -17.44
C PRO A 307 -3.04 -8.24 -18.88
N LYS A 308 -2.21 -7.54 -19.65
CA LYS A 308 -1.81 -7.94 -21.01
C LYS A 308 -0.78 -9.07 -20.98
N ASN A 309 -0.84 -9.92 -22.01
CA ASN A 309 0.17 -10.93 -22.30
C ASN A 309 0.52 -10.89 -23.81
N PRO A 310 1.77 -10.55 -24.21
CA PRO A 310 2.90 -10.20 -23.34
C PRO A 310 2.65 -8.90 -22.55
N SER A 311 3.38 -8.75 -21.44
CA SER A 311 3.32 -7.56 -20.59
C SER A 311 3.86 -6.32 -21.33
N ASN A 312 3.54 -5.12 -20.84
CA ASN A 312 3.87 -3.89 -21.56
C ASN A 312 5.39 -3.61 -21.62
N ASP A 313 6.15 -3.93 -20.57
CA ASP A 313 7.61 -3.86 -20.54
C ASP A 313 8.24 -4.76 -21.63
N GLN A 314 7.72 -5.99 -21.79
CA GLN A 314 8.15 -6.93 -22.83
C GLN A 314 7.81 -6.44 -24.25
N ARG A 315 6.71 -5.69 -24.40
CA ARG A 315 6.18 -5.28 -25.70
C ARG A 315 6.79 -4.00 -26.25
N TYR A 316 7.04 -3.00 -25.41
CA TYR A 316 7.37 -1.64 -25.85
C TYR A 316 8.82 -1.23 -25.59
N GLY A 317 9.59 -2.02 -24.83
CA GLY A 317 10.92 -1.63 -24.37
C GLY A 317 10.86 -0.46 -23.40
N GLY A 318 12.03 0.07 -23.02
CA GLY A 318 12.16 1.09 -21.98
C GLY A 318 12.45 0.43 -20.62
N PRO A 319 11.78 0.85 -19.53
CA PRO A 319 11.98 0.23 -18.22
C PRO A 319 11.57 -1.25 -18.24
N SER A 320 12.18 -2.05 -17.37
CA SER A 320 11.78 -3.43 -17.11
C SER A 320 11.14 -3.57 -15.74
N GLU A 321 10.33 -4.61 -15.54
CA GLU A 321 9.75 -4.90 -14.23
C GLU A 321 10.05 -6.31 -13.72
N VAL A 322 10.25 -6.43 -12.41
CA VAL A 322 10.23 -7.69 -11.66
C VAL A 322 8.97 -7.70 -10.78
N VAL A 323 8.14 -8.73 -10.91
CA VAL A 323 6.86 -8.79 -10.21
C VAL A 323 7.05 -9.28 -8.77
N LEU A 324 6.36 -8.65 -7.82
CA LEU A 324 6.37 -9.02 -6.39
C LEU A 324 5.02 -9.59 -5.93
N ALA A 325 3.91 -8.98 -6.35
CA ALA A 325 2.57 -9.39 -5.94
C ALA A 325 1.52 -9.00 -6.99
N GLN A 326 0.43 -9.78 -7.07
CA GLN A 326 -0.73 -9.43 -7.90
C GLN A 326 -2.05 -9.97 -7.33
N GLU A 327 -3.01 -9.07 -7.18
CA GLU A 327 -4.41 -9.42 -6.90
C GLU A 327 -5.34 -8.68 -7.88
N LEU A 328 -6.24 -9.45 -8.48
CA LEU A 328 -7.15 -8.99 -9.54
C LEU A 328 -8.60 -9.01 -9.05
N TRP A 329 -9.44 -8.16 -9.65
CA TRP A 329 -10.91 -8.22 -9.54
C TRP A 329 -11.51 -8.03 -8.14
N THR A 330 -10.80 -7.35 -7.25
CA THR A 330 -11.28 -7.06 -5.89
C THR A 330 -11.35 -5.56 -5.64
N ILE A 331 -12.27 -5.16 -4.75
CA ILE A 331 -12.36 -3.80 -4.21
C ILE A 331 -11.35 -3.69 -3.08
N THR A 332 -10.66 -2.55 -2.94
CA THR A 332 -9.44 -2.49 -2.13
C THR A 332 -9.36 -1.28 -1.20
N HIS A 333 -8.63 -1.44 -0.09
CA HIS A 333 -8.10 -0.31 0.64
C HIS A 333 -6.75 -0.67 1.28
N TYR A 334 -5.97 0.37 1.54
CA TYR A 334 -4.64 0.24 2.12
C TYR A 334 -4.54 1.07 3.39
N VAL A 335 -3.82 0.55 4.38
CA VAL A 335 -3.52 1.27 5.62
C VAL A 335 -2.02 1.35 5.74
N VAL A 336 -1.49 2.56 5.66
CA VAL A 336 -0.07 2.79 5.78
C VAL A 336 0.22 3.20 7.21
N THR A 337 1.13 2.49 7.86
CA THR A 337 1.61 2.79 9.20
C THR A 337 3.02 3.37 9.14
N VAL A 338 3.21 4.50 9.81
CA VAL A 338 4.50 5.17 9.96
C VAL A 338 4.91 5.10 11.44
N ASP A 339 6.05 4.47 11.72
CA ASP A 339 6.54 4.20 13.07
C ASP A 339 8.05 4.50 13.20
N GLY A 340 8.37 5.76 13.42
CA GLY A 340 9.76 6.25 13.46
C GLY A 340 10.42 6.08 12.09
N PRO A 341 11.55 5.37 11.97
CA PRO A 341 12.20 5.12 10.68
C PRO A 341 11.52 4.04 9.83
N ARG A 342 10.48 3.37 10.34
CA ARG A 342 9.82 2.22 9.69
C ARG A 342 8.49 2.66 9.09
N LEU A 343 8.20 2.19 7.88
CA LEU A 343 6.89 2.38 7.24
C LEU A 343 6.46 1.08 6.60
N TYR A 344 5.22 0.67 6.84
CA TYR A 344 4.64 -0.53 6.24
C TYR A 344 3.19 -0.32 5.83
N ILE A 345 2.73 -1.13 4.88
CA ILE A 345 1.43 -1.06 4.26
C ILE A 345 0.71 -2.38 4.50
N ASP A 346 -0.49 -2.31 5.07
CA ASP A 346 -1.44 -3.42 5.09
C ASP A 346 -2.42 -3.27 3.93
N PHE A 347 -2.54 -4.30 3.11
CA PHE A 347 -3.48 -4.39 1.99
C PHE A 347 -4.70 -5.23 2.38
N TYR A 348 -5.88 -4.67 2.17
CA TYR A 348 -7.16 -5.33 2.36
C TYR A 348 -7.97 -5.32 1.09
N SER A 349 -8.75 -6.37 0.88
CA SER A 349 -9.68 -6.43 -0.23
C SER A 349 -11.00 -7.11 0.12
N MET A 350 -11.98 -6.85 -0.74
CA MET A 350 -13.35 -7.32 -0.67
C MET A 350 -13.76 -7.85 -2.04
N SER A 351 -14.55 -8.92 -2.06
CA SER A 351 -15.10 -9.48 -3.29
C SER A 351 -16.00 -8.48 -4.02
N THR A 352 -15.93 -8.49 -5.35
CA THR A 352 -16.89 -7.74 -6.19
C THR A 352 -18.19 -8.52 -6.43
N GLY A 353 -18.20 -9.82 -6.11
CA GLY A 353 -19.21 -10.77 -6.54
C GLY A 353 -19.14 -11.16 -8.02
N GLN A 354 -18.19 -10.59 -8.78
CA GLN A 354 -17.89 -10.90 -10.19
C GLN A 354 -16.39 -11.15 -10.36
N ASP A 355 -15.85 -11.99 -9.48
CA ASP A 355 -14.43 -12.32 -9.45
C ASP A 355 -14.09 -13.22 -10.67
N TYR A 356 -12.83 -13.22 -11.14
CA TYR A 356 -12.25 -14.09 -12.21
C TYR A 356 -12.26 -13.65 -13.69
N ASP A 357 -12.79 -12.48 -14.03
CA ASP A 357 -12.67 -11.98 -15.42
C ASP A 357 -12.73 -10.45 -15.45
N ASN A 358 -12.40 -9.90 -16.61
CA ASN A 358 -12.61 -8.50 -16.92
C ASN A 358 -14.09 -8.14 -16.71
N SER A 359 -14.37 -7.41 -15.63
CA SER A 359 -15.72 -7.16 -15.17
C SER A 359 -16.05 -5.67 -15.15
N SER A 360 -17.34 -5.39 -15.22
CA SER A 360 -17.89 -4.05 -15.10
C SER A 360 -19.17 -4.12 -14.29
N LEU A 361 -19.10 -3.66 -13.04
CA LEU A 361 -20.22 -3.65 -12.12
C LEU A 361 -21.30 -2.69 -12.64
N ALA A 362 -22.55 -3.17 -12.64
CA ALA A 362 -23.70 -2.37 -13.07
C ALA A 362 -24.39 -1.65 -11.89
N VAL A 363 -24.14 -2.14 -10.67
CA VAL A 363 -24.67 -1.66 -9.40
C VAL A 363 -23.59 -1.85 -8.32
N THR A 364 -23.69 -1.11 -7.22
CA THR A 364 -22.84 -1.30 -6.05
C THR A 364 -22.98 -2.75 -5.55
N PRO A 365 -21.86 -3.47 -5.34
CA PRO A 365 -21.93 -4.82 -4.80
C PRO A 365 -22.43 -4.75 -3.35
N PRO A 366 -23.15 -5.78 -2.86
CA PRO A 366 -23.51 -5.82 -1.46
C PRO A 366 -22.26 -5.76 -0.59
N GLU A 367 -22.34 -5.06 0.54
CA GLU A 367 -21.27 -5.04 1.52
C GLU A 367 -20.91 -6.47 1.96
N SER A 368 -19.61 -6.74 2.06
CA SER A 368 -19.09 -8.04 2.49
C SER A 368 -17.83 -7.85 3.32
N ASP A 369 -17.30 -8.95 3.86
CA ASP A 369 -16.15 -8.91 4.73
C ASP A 369 -14.90 -8.42 3.99
N TRP A 370 -14.13 -7.56 4.67
CA TRP A 370 -12.80 -7.15 4.23
C TRP A 370 -11.77 -8.12 4.77
N TYR A 371 -10.96 -8.67 3.88
CA TYR A 371 -9.92 -9.62 4.22
C TYR A 371 -8.56 -8.99 4.07
N TRP A 372 -7.69 -9.21 5.04
CA TRP A 372 -6.27 -8.86 4.95
C TRP A 372 -5.58 -9.77 3.94
N ARG A 373 -4.76 -9.18 3.07
CA ARG A 373 -4.19 -9.88 1.92
C ARG A 373 -2.66 -9.91 1.96
N GLU A 374 -2.03 -8.81 2.33
CA GLU A 374 -0.58 -8.73 2.42
C GLU A 374 -0.16 -7.61 3.36
N GLN A 375 1.05 -7.74 3.92
CA GLN A 375 1.78 -6.64 4.54
C GLN A 375 3.22 -6.61 4.03
N TRP A 376 3.69 -5.43 3.63
CA TRP A 376 5.08 -5.16 3.27
C TRP A 376 5.50 -3.80 3.80
N GLY A 377 6.79 -3.51 3.79
CA GLY A 377 7.29 -2.24 4.26
C GLY A 377 8.78 -2.10 4.05
N TYR A 378 9.32 -0.96 4.45
CA TYR A 378 10.74 -0.63 4.41
C TYR A 378 11.11 0.19 5.65
N SER A 379 12.41 0.50 5.77
CA SER A 379 12.91 1.35 6.84
C SER A 379 13.99 2.29 6.34
N LEU A 380 14.02 3.53 6.85
CA LEU A 380 15.10 4.51 6.60
C LEU A 380 16.45 4.09 7.19
N ASN A 381 16.44 3.10 8.08
CA ASN A 381 17.63 2.56 8.73
C ASN A 381 17.81 1.06 8.49
N GLY A 382 17.22 0.52 7.43
CA GLY A 382 17.38 -0.88 7.01
C GLY A 382 17.69 -0.98 5.53
N GLU A 383 17.61 -2.20 5.01
CA GLU A 383 18.05 -2.59 3.66
C GLU A 383 16.96 -3.40 2.95
N ALA A 384 16.99 -3.41 1.62
CA ALA A 384 16.08 -4.17 0.76
C ALA A 384 16.85 -5.19 -0.08
N PHE A 385 16.32 -6.41 -0.17
CA PHE A 385 16.95 -7.53 -0.88
C PHE A 385 15.94 -8.21 -1.79
N LEU A 386 16.24 -8.25 -3.10
CA LEU A 386 15.43 -8.99 -4.06
C LEU A 386 15.90 -10.44 -4.15
N VAL A 387 15.00 -11.39 -3.93
CA VAL A 387 15.27 -12.83 -3.97
C VAL A 387 14.33 -13.51 -4.96
N ASP A 388 14.87 -13.85 -6.12
CA ASP A 388 14.13 -14.53 -7.19
C ASP A 388 13.74 -15.97 -6.81
N GLN A 389 12.81 -16.55 -7.56
CA GLN A 389 12.41 -17.94 -7.35
C GLN A 389 13.59 -18.89 -7.53
N GLY A 390 13.78 -19.79 -6.57
CA GLY A 390 14.88 -20.74 -6.55
C GLY A 390 16.19 -20.18 -5.99
N GLU A 391 16.28 -18.87 -5.73
CA GLU A 391 17.48 -18.25 -5.16
C GLU A 391 17.52 -18.36 -3.63
N ALA A 392 18.73 -18.34 -3.09
CA ALA A 392 18.97 -18.46 -1.66
C ALA A 392 18.72 -17.13 -0.94
N TYR A 393 18.14 -17.19 0.26
CA TYR A 393 17.98 -16.01 1.12
C TYR A 393 19.30 -15.54 1.75
N THR A 394 20.43 -16.20 1.47
CA THR A 394 21.70 -15.97 2.19
C THR A 394 22.36 -14.62 1.92
N GLU A 395 21.90 -13.89 0.90
CA GLU A 395 22.32 -12.52 0.63
C GLU A 395 21.69 -11.50 1.60
N VAL A 396 20.63 -11.87 2.32
CA VAL A 396 19.95 -11.00 3.29
C VAL A 396 20.83 -10.86 4.54
N VAL A 397 21.56 -9.75 4.63
CA VAL A 397 22.46 -9.40 5.74
C VAL A 397 22.39 -7.90 6.00
N ASP A 398 22.15 -7.51 7.24
CA ASP A 398 22.06 -6.11 7.66
C ASP A 398 22.62 -5.93 9.08
N GLU A 399 23.04 -4.73 9.44
CA GLU A 399 23.65 -4.42 10.74
C GLU A 399 23.17 -3.08 11.31
N PHE A 400 22.81 -3.10 12.60
CA PHE A 400 22.45 -1.89 13.34
C PHE A 400 22.95 -1.97 14.78
N GLU A 401 23.58 -0.90 15.26
CA GLU A 401 24.10 -0.78 16.64
C GLU A 401 24.93 -1.99 17.10
N GLY A 402 25.74 -2.57 16.20
CA GLY A 402 26.59 -3.75 16.50
C GLY A 402 25.83 -5.08 16.59
N THR A 403 24.55 -5.11 16.24
CA THR A 403 23.77 -6.33 15.97
C THR A 403 23.73 -6.57 14.47
N THR A 404 24.22 -7.72 14.03
CA THR A 404 24.12 -8.17 12.64
C THR A 404 22.99 -9.19 12.53
N ALA A 405 22.03 -8.92 11.66
CA ALA A 405 21.04 -9.89 11.21
C ALA A 405 21.52 -10.56 9.91
N SER A 406 21.28 -11.86 9.79
CA SER A 406 21.55 -12.57 8.55
C SER A 406 20.63 -13.78 8.41
N ILE A 407 20.09 -14.00 7.22
CA ILE A 407 19.54 -15.31 6.87
C ILE A 407 20.71 -16.19 6.42
N ILE A 408 20.92 -17.33 7.09
CA ILE A 408 22.11 -18.19 6.86
C ILE A 408 21.80 -19.49 6.13
N ALA A 409 20.51 -19.76 5.88
CA ALA A 409 20.01 -20.86 5.07
C ALA A 409 18.55 -20.60 4.69
N GLY A 410 18.09 -21.22 3.59
CA GLY A 410 16.74 -21.08 3.07
C GLY A 410 16.77 -20.66 1.59
N VAL A 411 15.69 -20.95 0.88
CA VAL A 411 15.52 -20.68 -0.56
C VAL A 411 14.10 -20.17 -0.78
N ASN A 412 13.93 -19.22 -1.69
CA ASN A 412 12.60 -18.85 -2.16
C ASN A 412 12.01 -19.99 -2.99
N THR A 413 11.16 -20.81 -2.38
CA THR A 413 10.51 -21.96 -3.06
C THR A 413 9.12 -21.64 -3.59
N SER A 414 8.70 -20.38 -3.49
CA SER A 414 7.47 -19.88 -4.12
C SER A 414 7.46 -20.24 -5.61
N THR A 415 6.33 -20.77 -6.08
CA THR A 415 6.06 -21.03 -7.49
C THR A 415 5.00 -20.09 -8.04
N LYS A 416 4.75 -18.98 -7.34
CA LYS A 416 3.68 -18.04 -7.66
C LYS A 416 4.04 -17.24 -8.91
N VAL A 417 3.07 -16.99 -9.76
CA VAL A 417 3.27 -16.26 -11.00
C VAL A 417 2.21 -15.19 -11.17
N ASP A 418 2.52 -14.14 -11.92
CA ASP A 418 1.52 -13.15 -12.32
C ASP A 418 0.59 -13.70 -13.42
N TYR A 419 -0.35 -12.89 -13.90
CA TYR A 419 -1.32 -13.31 -14.90
C TYR A 419 -0.68 -13.73 -16.23
N ALA A 420 0.46 -13.12 -16.57
CA ALA A 420 1.23 -13.46 -17.77
C ALA A 420 2.12 -14.71 -17.58
N GLY A 421 2.15 -15.30 -16.39
CA GLY A 421 2.98 -16.46 -16.06
C GLY A 421 4.43 -16.10 -15.70
N ARG A 422 4.72 -14.84 -15.39
CA ARG A 422 6.05 -14.38 -14.97
C ARG A 422 6.29 -14.77 -13.50
N PRO A 423 7.47 -15.30 -13.14
CA PRO A 423 7.78 -15.66 -11.76
C PRO A 423 7.79 -14.41 -10.87
N MET A 424 7.21 -14.55 -9.68
CA MET A 424 7.24 -13.51 -8.65
C MET A 424 8.47 -13.67 -7.76
N SER A 425 9.21 -12.58 -7.55
CA SER A 425 10.34 -12.49 -6.63
C SER A 425 9.87 -12.00 -5.26
N LYS A 426 10.71 -12.15 -4.24
CA LYS A 426 10.44 -11.60 -2.91
C LYS A 426 11.36 -10.41 -2.66
N GLU A 427 10.79 -9.30 -2.22
CA GLU A 427 11.56 -8.17 -1.72
C GLU A 427 11.61 -8.24 -0.19
N ILE A 428 12.70 -8.79 0.33
CA ILE A 428 12.92 -8.91 1.76
C ILE A 428 13.45 -7.57 2.28
N ASN A 429 12.73 -6.95 3.20
CA ASN A 429 13.10 -5.67 3.77
C ASN A 429 13.42 -5.82 5.25
N THR A 430 14.48 -5.14 5.69
CA THR A 430 14.85 -5.01 7.10
C THR A 430 14.53 -3.62 7.64
N GLY A 431 14.41 -3.53 8.97
CA GLY A 431 14.32 -2.26 9.67
C GLY A 431 14.70 -2.44 11.13
N TRP A 432 15.10 -1.37 11.80
CA TRP A 432 15.71 -1.51 13.12
C TRP A 432 15.12 -0.59 14.16
N GLN A 433 15.10 -1.08 15.39
CA GLN A 433 14.89 -0.32 16.61
C GLN A 433 15.98 -0.70 17.61
N SER A 434 16.52 0.29 18.34
CA SER A 434 17.49 0.05 19.41
C SER A 434 16.94 -0.95 20.45
N ALA A 435 17.86 -1.61 21.16
CA ALA A 435 17.49 -2.63 22.15
C ALA A 435 16.54 -2.07 23.23
N GLY A 436 15.40 -2.73 23.43
CA GLY A 436 14.46 -2.38 24.48
C GLY A 436 14.74 -3.12 25.80
N LYS A 437 13.89 -2.87 26.80
CA LYS A 437 14.01 -3.53 28.11
C LYS A 437 13.89 -5.06 27.96
N GLY A 438 14.98 -5.77 28.28
CA GLY A 438 15.04 -7.24 28.24
C GLY A 438 15.67 -7.80 26.96
N ASP A 439 15.91 -6.96 25.96
CA ASP A 439 16.59 -7.31 24.73
C ASP A 439 18.11 -7.29 24.95
N ASN A 440 18.84 -8.22 24.31
CA ASN A 440 20.31 -8.22 24.32
C ASN A 440 20.91 -7.74 23.00
N THR A 441 20.05 -7.54 22.00
CA THR A 441 20.39 -7.05 20.66
C THR A 441 19.43 -5.92 20.30
N ALA A 442 19.74 -5.16 19.26
CA ALA A 442 18.73 -4.39 18.56
C ALA A 442 17.59 -5.29 18.08
N ARG A 443 16.42 -4.68 17.85
CA ARG A 443 15.24 -5.35 17.31
C ARG A 443 15.26 -5.22 15.80
N LEU A 444 15.28 -6.36 15.12
CA LEU A 444 15.12 -6.47 13.68
C LEU A 444 13.62 -6.54 13.35
N PHE A 445 13.17 -5.73 12.40
CA PHE A 445 11.90 -5.87 11.72
C PHE A 445 12.18 -6.49 10.36
N LEU A 446 11.44 -7.55 10.01
CA LEU A 446 11.59 -8.28 8.76
C LEU A 446 10.25 -8.33 8.02
N TRP A 447 10.25 -7.93 6.76
CA TRP A 447 9.09 -7.96 5.85
C TRP A 447 9.41 -8.72 4.57
N GLY A 448 8.38 -9.04 3.79
CA GLY A 448 8.52 -9.61 2.44
C GLY A 448 8.83 -11.11 2.38
N THR A 449 8.93 -11.80 3.52
CA THR A 449 9.21 -13.25 3.55
C THR A 449 8.01 -14.10 3.14
N ALA A 450 6.79 -13.61 3.37
CA ALA A 450 5.55 -14.34 3.14
C ALA A 450 5.44 -14.86 1.69
N THR A 451 4.63 -15.90 1.50
CA THR A 451 4.32 -16.38 0.15
C THR A 451 3.69 -15.26 -0.67
N ASN A 452 4.16 -15.06 -1.90
CA ASN A 452 3.67 -13.98 -2.76
C ASN A 452 2.17 -14.08 -2.97
N LEU A 453 1.50 -12.92 -2.96
CA LEU A 453 0.08 -12.82 -3.23
C LEU A 453 -0.21 -13.05 -4.72
N GLN A 454 -1.08 -14.02 -5.01
CA GLN A 454 -1.55 -14.35 -6.36
C GLN A 454 -3.04 -14.68 -6.31
N LEU A 455 -3.87 -13.83 -6.92
CA LEU A 455 -5.32 -14.08 -7.08
C LEU A 455 -5.75 -14.05 -8.55
N ASN A 456 -5.15 -14.93 -9.36
CA ASN A 456 -5.48 -15.11 -10.78
C ASN A 456 -5.52 -16.59 -11.19
N ASP A 457 -5.63 -17.50 -10.21
CA ASP A 457 -5.65 -18.94 -10.43
C ASP A 457 -6.99 -19.35 -11.08
N PRO A 458 -6.99 -19.91 -12.30
CA PRO A 458 -8.20 -20.30 -13.01
C PRO A 458 -8.97 -21.45 -12.34
N ALA A 459 -8.38 -22.12 -11.33
CA ALA A 459 -9.05 -23.14 -10.53
C ALA A 459 -9.86 -22.57 -9.34
N LEU A 460 -9.78 -21.26 -9.08
CA LEU A 460 -10.57 -20.62 -8.03
C LEU A 460 -12.05 -20.53 -8.43
N GLU A 461 -12.93 -20.83 -7.49
CA GLU A 461 -14.38 -20.74 -7.64
C GLU A 461 -14.99 -20.06 -6.41
N GLY A 462 -16.17 -19.45 -6.59
CA GLY A 462 -16.90 -18.72 -5.53
C GLY A 462 -16.44 -17.27 -5.36
N THR A 463 -16.93 -16.60 -4.32
CA THR A 463 -16.55 -15.22 -3.98
C THR A 463 -15.18 -15.18 -3.33
N TRP A 464 -14.26 -14.36 -3.83
CA TRP A 464 -12.93 -14.16 -3.26
C TRP A 464 -12.57 -12.68 -3.15
N PRO A 465 -11.76 -12.30 -2.15
CA PRO A 465 -11.28 -13.14 -1.03
C PRO A 465 -12.39 -13.66 -0.11
N ARG A 466 -12.11 -14.75 0.60
CA ARG A 466 -13.04 -15.39 1.57
C ARG A 466 -12.42 -15.65 2.95
N ASN A 467 -11.14 -15.32 3.09
CA ASN A 467 -10.36 -15.44 4.31
C ASN A 467 -9.17 -14.49 4.22
N ASN A 468 -8.61 -14.13 5.38
CA ASN A 468 -7.31 -13.46 5.43
C ASN A 468 -6.26 -14.39 4.81
N GLU A 469 -5.28 -13.82 4.13
CA GLU A 469 -4.03 -14.52 3.83
C GLU A 469 -3.25 -14.82 5.11
N THR A 470 -2.21 -15.64 4.97
CA THR A 470 -1.27 -15.99 6.03
C THR A 470 0.07 -15.29 5.79
N ASP A 471 0.80 -15.00 6.86
CA ASP A 471 2.20 -14.55 6.80
C ASP A 471 3.21 -15.71 6.71
N GLU A 472 2.75 -16.93 6.41
CA GLU A 472 3.59 -18.12 6.18
C GLU A 472 4.56 -17.90 5.02
N SER A 473 5.84 -18.19 5.27
CA SER A 473 6.92 -18.15 4.29
C SER A 473 7.50 -19.54 4.00
N ASP A 474 8.45 -19.59 3.06
CA ASP A 474 9.36 -20.74 2.98
C ASP A 474 10.19 -20.83 4.28
N PRO A 475 10.63 -22.04 4.68
CA PRO A 475 11.56 -22.18 5.80
C PRO A 475 12.92 -21.53 5.52
N PHE A 476 13.41 -20.73 6.47
CA PHE A 476 14.74 -20.14 6.47
C PHE A 476 15.35 -20.14 7.87
N VAL A 477 16.65 -19.86 7.98
CA VAL A 477 17.35 -19.79 9.26
C VAL A 477 17.81 -18.36 9.49
N LEU A 478 17.14 -17.67 10.43
CA LEU A 478 17.53 -16.34 10.87
C LEU A 478 18.57 -16.43 11.97
N ARG A 479 19.59 -15.57 11.91
CA ARG A 479 20.63 -15.42 12.92
C ARG A 479 20.74 -13.94 13.31
N LEU A 480 20.86 -13.67 14.62
CA LEU A 480 21.31 -12.39 15.15
C LEU A 480 22.65 -12.56 15.87
N SER A 481 23.61 -11.69 15.58
CA SER A 481 24.85 -11.59 16.35
C SER A 481 24.62 -10.86 17.68
N GLY A 482 25.51 -11.05 18.65
CA GLY A 482 25.60 -10.17 19.82
C GLY A 482 24.92 -10.63 21.12
N GLY A 483 24.68 -11.92 21.38
CA GLY A 483 23.97 -12.37 22.58
C GLY A 483 24.60 -13.49 23.44
N PRO A 484 24.68 -13.42 24.79
CA PRO A 484 25.01 -12.33 25.73
C PRO A 484 26.45 -12.49 26.32
N ALA A 485 26.96 -11.45 27.01
CA ALA A 485 28.30 -11.46 27.63
C ALA A 485 28.47 -12.44 28.82
N LYS A 486 27.41 -12.80 29.56
CA LYS A 486 27.48 -13.71 30.75
C LYS A 486 26.18 -14.46 31.03
N GLY A 487 26.25 -15.75 31.41
CA GLY A 487 25.15 -16.48 32.06
C GLY A 487 24.26 -17.36 31.18
N PHE A 488 24.76 -17.84 30.04
CA PHE A 488 24.06 -18.83 29.21
C PHE A 488 23.76 -20.11 30.02
N ASN A 489 22.47 -20.43 30.22
CA ASN A 489 22.02 -21.69 30.79
C ASN A 489 21.69 -22.68 29.66
N ALA A 490 21.94 -23.97 29.89
CA ALA A 490 21.68 -25.02 28.90
C ALA A 490 20.18 -25.33 28.71
N SER A 491 19.29 -24.49 29.23
CA SER A 491 17.85 -24.76 29.34
C SER A 491 17.00 -24.24 28.18
N GLY A 492 17.59 -23.58 27.18
CA GLY A 492 16.85 -23.05 26.02
C GLY A 492 16.04 -21.77 26.30
N SER A 493 16.10 -21.23 27.52
CA SER A 493 15.38 -20.01 27.93
C SER A 493 16.05 -18.70 27.48
N TYR A 494 17.03 -18.82 26.58
CA TYR A 494 17.66 -17.72 25.86
C TYR A 494 17.78 -18.10 24.38
N GLY A 495 17.35 -17.23 23.48
CA GLY A 495 17.38 -17.50 22.06
C GLY A 495 16.82 -16.34 21.23
N LEU A 496 16.63 -16.62 19.94
CA LEU A 496 15.92 -15.72 19.05
C LEU A 496 14.45 -15.69 19.46
N ALA A 497 13.96 -14.50 19.75
CA ALA A 497 12.59 -14.26 20.20
C ALA A 497 11.85 -13.43 19.16
N THR A 498 10.53 -13.59 19.14
CA THR A 498 9.60 -12.77 18.36
C THR A 498 8.38 -12.43 19.20
N LEU A 499 7.49 -11.61 18.65
CA LEU A 499 6.18 -11.33 19.24
C LEU A 499 5.13 -12.28 18.69
N ASP A 500 4.30 -12.81 19.59
CA ASP A 500 3.08 -13.51 19.24
C ASP A 500 1.92 -12.53 18.95
N ALA A 501 0.76 -13.08 18.59
CA ALA A 501 -0.44 -12.33 18.27
C ALA A 501 -0.89 -11.37 19.41
N ASP A 502 -0.59 -11.71 20.67
CA ASP A 502 -0.94 -10.92 21.85
C ASP A 502 0.12 -9.85 22.17
N GLY A 503 1.16 -9.72 21.34
CA GLY A 503 2.28 -8.82 21.58
C GLY A 503 3.19 -9.28 22.72
N THR A 504 3.18 -10.58 23.04
CA THR A 504 4.06 -11.19 24.05
C THR A 504 5.31 -11.76 23.39
N TRP A 505 6.46 -11.54 24.02
CA TRP A 505 7.72 -12.11 23.54
C TRP A 505 7.78 -13.60 23.81
N VAL A 506 7.92 -14.38 22.74
CA VAL A 506 8.03 -15.83 22.74
C VAL A 506 9.27 -16.28 21.98
N ASN A 507 9.64 -17.55 22.08
CA ASN A 507 10.69 -18.09 21.20
C ASN A 507 10.21 -18.05 19.75
N ALA A 508 11.06 -17.58 18.82
CA ALA A 508 10.69 -17.41 17.42
C ALA A 508 10.10 -18.68 16.79
N VAL A 509 10.53 -19.87 17.22
CA VAL A 509 9.97 -21.12 16.66
C VAL A 509 8.54 -21.43 17.11
N GLN A 510 8.00 -20.74 18.13
CA GLN A 510 6.65 -20.96 18.62
C GLN A 510 5.59 -20.33 17.72
N THR A 511 5.97 -19.36 16.89
CA THR A 511 5.11 -18.70 15.90
C THR A 511 5.26 -19.30 14.49
N ASN A 512 6.00 -20.41 14.36
CA ASN A 512 6.11 -21.11 13.08
C ASN A 512 4.77 -21.73 12.65
N PHE A 513 4.57 -21.77 11.33
CA PHE A 513 3.55 -22.60 10.71
C PHE A 513 4.07 -24.05 10.65
N GLY A 514 3.80 -24.80 11.72
CA GLY A 514 4.26 -26.18 11.89
C GLY A 514 5.69 -26.31 12.44
N GLY A 515 6.30 -27.48 12.26
CA GLY A 515 7.58 -27.84 12.87
C GLY A 515 7.48 -28.27 14.33
N THR A 516 8.62 -28.55 14.96
CA THR A 516 8.67 -28.93 16.39
C THR A 516 9.83 -28.23 17.07
N ALA A 517 9.53 -27.51 18.15
CA ALA A 517 10.52 -26.77 18.91
C ALA A 517 11.63 -27.69 19.44
N ARG A 518 12.87 -27.45 19.01
CA ARG A 518 14.04 -28.22 19.45
C ARG A 518 15.22 -27.31 19.71
N PHE A 519 15.67 -27.26 20.96
CA PHE A 519 16.85 -26.50 21.34
C PHE A 519 18.16 -27.22 21.01
N VAL A 520 19.12 -26.47 20.47
CA VAL A 520 20.50 -26.90 20.21
C VAL A 520 21.47 -25.91 20.86
N ARG A 521 22.36 -26.42 21.70
CA ARG A 521 23.51 -25.66 22.18
C ARG A 521 24.67 -25.81 21.19
N GLY A 522 24.81 -24.87 20.26
CA GLY A 522 25.85 -24.87 19.24
C GLY A 522 25.48 -24.04 18.03
N ALA A 523 26.42 -23.94 17.09
CA ALA A 523 26.18 -23.37 15.77
C ALA A 523 25.08 -24.14 15.02
N TYR A 524 24.41 -23.44 14.10
CA TYR A 524 23.55 -24.06 13.11
C TYR A 524 24.33 -25.10 12.29
N LYS A 525 23.65 -26.19 11.91
CA LYS A 525 24.18 -27.18 10.95
C LYS A 525 23.13 -27.42 9.86
N PRO A 526 23.56 -27.50 8.58
CA PRO A 526 22.66 -27.88 7.50
C PRO A 526 21.88 -29.16 7.83
N GLY A 527 20.59 -29.16 7.54
CA GLY A 527 19.67 -30.28 7.82
C GLY A 527 18.93 -30.20 9.17
N TYR A 528 19.14 -29.16 9.98
CA TYR A 528 18.22 -28.88 11.08
C TYR A 528 16.84 -28.48 10.55
N GLU A 529 15.81 -29.15 11.06
CA GLU A 529 14.41 -29.02 10.62
C GLU A 529 13.78 -27.73 11.16
N LEU A 530 12.67 -27.31 10.52
CA LEU A 530 11.83 -26.21 10.98
C LEU A 530 11.47 -26.38 12.47
N GLY A 531 11.67 -25.32 13.24
CA GLY A 531 11.47 -25.31 14.69
C GLY A 531 12.73 -25.65 15.51
N THR A 532 13.84 -26.00 14.85
CA THR A 532 15.13 -26.08 15.54
C THR A 532 15.70 -24.68 15.78
N TYR A 533 16.13 -24.40 17.00
CA TYR A 533 16.75 -23.14 17.38
C TYR A 533 17.96 -23.37 18.27
N GLY A 534 18.84 -22.39 18.35
CA GLY A 534 20.04 -22.55 19.14
C GLY A 534 20.79 -21.27 19.44
N VAL A 535 21.83 -21.46 20.22
CA VAL A 535 22.78 -20.41 20.59
C VAL A 535 24.18 -21.00 20.45
N ASP A 536 25.03 -20.34 19.67
CA ASP A 536 26.42 -20.74 19.54
C ASP A 536 27.23 -20.14 20.71
N PRO A 537 27.72 -20.97 21.67
CA PRO A 537 28.51 -20.47 22.77
C PRO A 537 29.87 -19.90 22.35
N ARG A 538 30.34 -20.14 21.11
CA ARG A 538 31.61 -19.60 20.60
C ARG A 538 31.42 -18.18 20.07
N THR A 539 30.50 -17.98 19.13
CA THR A 539 30.27 -16.68 18.48
C THR A 539 29.32 -15.79 19.27
N LYS A 540 28.50 -16.37 20.15
CA LYS A 540 27.41 -15.69 20.86
C LYS A 540 26.24 -15.32 19.94
N ASP A 541 26.10 -16.03 18.84
CA ASP A 541 24.95 -15.83 17.96
C ASP A 541 23.76 -16.64 18.44
N VAL A 542 22.56 -16.09 18.28
CA VAL A 542 21.32 -16.83 18.38
C VAL A 542 20.79 -17.10 16.97
N TRP A 543 20.18 -18.27 16.76
CA TRP A 543 19.60 -18.63 15.47
C TRP A 543 18.35 -19.48 15.63
N ALA A 544 17.45 -19.43 14.66
CA ALA A 544 16.26 -20.26 14.60
C ALA A 544 15.87 -20.59 13.16
N ALA A 545 15.46 -21.84 12.91
CA ALA A 545 14.80 -22.26 11.68
C ALA A 545 13.30 -21.91 11.79
N ILE A 546 12.87 -20.91 11.01
CA ILE A 546 11.55 -20.28 11.06
C ILE A 546 10.93 -20.15 9.68
N ASN A 547 9.63 -19.85 9.62
CA ASN A 547 8.89 -19.64 8.37
C ASN A 547 7.86 -18.50 8.47
N HIS A 548 8.29 -17.39 9.06
CA HIS A 548 7.49 -16.18 9.17
C HIS A 548 8.40 -14.94 9.26
N GLY A 549 7.83 -13.77 8.92
CA GLY A 549 8.45 -12.46 9.17
C GLY A 549 8.15 -11.96 10.60
N GLY A 550 8.43 -10.69 10.88
CA GLY A 550 8.03 -10.08 12.15
C GLY A 550 9.14 -9.29 12.83
N VAL A 551 9.13 -9.28 14.16
CA VAL A 551 10.07 -8.50 15.00
C VAL A 551 10.94 -9.45 15.81
N PHE A 552 12.24 -9.38 15.64
CA PHE A 552 13.18 -10.33 16.23
C PHE A 552 14.21 -9.66 17.14
N ALA A 553 14.50 -10.30 18.27
CA ALA A 553 15.58 -9.90 19.17
C ALA A 553 16.13 -11.11 19.93
N ALA A 554 17.37 -11.03 20.42
CA ALA A 554 17.91 -12.05 21.33
C ALA A 554 17.49 -11.77 22.77
N ARG A 555 16.66 -12.65 23.37
CA ARG A 555 16.04 -12.42 24.69
C ARG A 555 16.13 -13.60 25.64
N ARG A 556 16.05 -13.30 26.94
CA ARG A 556 15.89 -14.28 28.04
C ARG A 556 14.43 -14.40 28.45
N GLY A 557 14.08 -15.55 29.02
CA GLY A 557 12.77 -15.78 29.63
C GLY A 557 11.65 -16.06 28.61
N ILE A 558 12.04 -16.62 27.47
CA ILE A 558 11.16 -17.08 26.38
C ILE A 558 10.85 -18.58 26.48
#